data_AF-A0A662GZG4-F1
#
_entry.id   AF-A0A662GZG4-F1
#
_cell.length_a   1.000
_cell.length_b   1.000
_cell.length_c   1.000
_cell.angle_alpha   90.00
_cell.angle_beta   90.00
_cell.angle_gamma   90.00
#
_symmetry.space_group_name_H-M   'P 1'
#
loop_
_entity.id
_entity.type
_entity.pdbx_description
1 polymer ?
#
loop_
_entity_poly.entity_id
_entity_poly.type
_entity_poly.pdbx_seq_one_letter_code
_entity_poly.pdbx_strand_id
1 'polypeptide(L)'
;MAQLRLRTVLLLLFLPAVANILTSYAISAHAAVQAIAEGAPPREIALRAVRAAYTYSFYWSILQVCFGLYAAKLMGGSRWLREQYVLSDLTARPLSAAAAITWLVLLSEGLIWAEQLAMAQLYGGWEGYMAFWREVVKGVPLWSKLYFVCVAPLTAGVFEEVIWRGFGVTQLEGHTNTQRAVLLQAAAFGVWHGLSPHALVAFLIGLAYGYAYAKRRRLLALSVAHVATDVVGFYFAFTA
;
A
#
# COMPACT_ATOMS: atom_id res chain seq x y z
N MET A 1 2.24 26.93 -0.68
CA MET A 1 2.05 25.93 0.39
C MET A 1 3.13 26.17 1.43
N ALA A 2 2.86 25.98 2.72
CA ALA A 2 3.85 26.24 3.76
C ALA A 2 4.85 25.07 3.88
N GLN A 3 6.14 25.37 3.79
CA GLN A 3 7.19 24.37 4.01
C GLN A 3 7.18 23.97 5.49
N LEU A 4 6.91 22.69 5.77
CA LEU A 4 6.92 22.18 7.14
C LEU A 4 8.36 21.90 7.59
N ARG A 5 8.61 21.88 8.89
CA ARG A 5 9.91 21.44 9.44
C ARG A 5 10.15 19.97 9.07
N LEU A 6 11.39 19.61 8.76
CA LEU A 6 11.76 18.23 8.36
C LEU A 6 11.24 17.17 9.34
N ARG A 7 11.40 17.39 10.65
CA ARG A 7 10.89 16.48 11.69
C ARG A 7 9.38 16.21 11.58
N THR A 8 8.60 17.22 11.21
CA THR A 8 7.15 17.11 11.05
C THR A 8 6.81 16.35 9.77
N VAL A 9 7.57 16.56 8.70
CA VAL A 9 7.42 15.81 7.44
C VAL A 9 7.70 14.32 7.69
N LEU A 10 8.83 14.00 8.32
CA LEU A 10 9.19 12.63 8.65
C LEU A 10 8.15 11.98 9.57
N LEU A 11 7.70 12.68 10.61
CA LEU A 11 6.65 12.17 11.48
C LEU A 11 5.39 11.80 10.67
N LEU A 12 4.93 12.67 9.77
CA LEU A 12 3.72 12.41 8.98
C LEU A 12 3.89 11.30 7.93
N LEU A 13 5.11 11.01 7.50
CA LEU A 13 5.39 9.90 6.58
C LEU A 13 5.47 8.53 7.28
N PHE A 14 5.96 8.48 8.52
CA PHE A 14 6.15 7.23 9.25
C PHE A 14 5.04 6.92 10.27
N LEU A 15 4.31 7.93 10.75
CA LEU A 15 3.21 7.72 11.71
C LEU A 15 2.09 6.81 11.19
N PRO A 16 1.69 6.87 9.89
CA PRO A 16 0.77 5.88 9.35
C PRO A 16 1.29 4.45 9.57
N ALA A 17 2.57 4.20 9.29
CA ALA A 17 3.17 2.87 9.43
C ALA A 17 3.14 2.38 10.88
N VAL A 18 3.46 3.25 11.83
CA VAL A 18 3.39 2.93 13.27
C VAL A 18 1.96 2.57 13.66
N ALA A 19 0.97 3.38 13.26
CA ALA A 19 -0.43 3.10 13.55
C ALA A 19 -0.90 1.78 12.92
N ASN A 20 -0.49 1.51 11.68
CA ASN A 20 -0.79 0.26 11.00
C ASN A 20 -0.20 -0.94 11.75
N ILE A 21 1.11 -0.96 12.02
CA ILE A 21 1.81 -2.07 12.68
C ILE A 21 1.19 -2.37 14.05
N LEU A 22 0.94 -1.34 14.87
CA LEU A 22 0.35 -1.53 16.19
C LEU A 22 -1.08 -2.10 16.11
N THR A 23 -1.90 -1.62 15.17
CA THR A 23 -3.26 -2.11 14.99
C THR A 23 -3.29 -3.54 14.46
N SER A 24 -2.47 -3.84 13.45
CA SER A 24 -2.28 -5.19 12.88
C SER A 24 -1.83 -6.18 13.96
N TYR A 25 -0.86 -5.78 14.78
CA TYR A 25 -0.34 -6.60 15.86
C TYR A 25 -1.40 -6.86 16.92
N ALA A 26 -2.13 -5.82 17.37
CA ALA A 26 -3.18 -5.98 18.37
C ALA A 26 -4.28 -6.95 17.93
N ILE A 27 -4.75 -6.84 16.68
CA ILE A 27 -5.77 -7.74 16.10
C ILE A 27 -5.26 -9.18 16.04
N SER A 28 -4.07 -9.37 15.48
CA SER A 28 -3.49 -10.71 15.29
C SER A 28 -3.14 -11.37 16.62
N ALA A 29 -2.58 -10.61 17.56
CA ALA A 29 -2.22 -11.08 18.89
C ALA A 29 -3.45 -11.46 19.71
N HIS A 30 -4.54 -10.69 19.62
CA HIS A 30 -5.80 -11.04 20.29
C HIS A 30 -6.33 -12.40 19.84
N ALA A 31 -6.38 -12.64 18.53
CA ALA A 31 -6.82 -13.93 17.98
C ALA A 31 -5.87 -15.08 18.35
N ALA A 32 -4.55 -14.83 18.35
CA ALA A 32 -3.56 -15.81 18.76
C ALA A 32 -3.70 -16.19 20.25
N VAL A 33 -3.87 -15.20 21.13
CA VAL A 33 -4.03 -15.41 22.59
C VAL A 33 -5.29 -16.23 22.89
N GLN A 34 -6.40 -15.95 22.21
CA GLN A 34 -7.63 -16.74 22.35
C GLN A 34 -7.40 -18.20 21.94
N ALA A 35 -6.75 -18.43 20.79
CA ALA A 35 -6.43 -19.78 20.32
C ALA A 35 -5.51 -20.54 21.30
N ILE A 36 -4.52 -19.86 21.88
CA ILE A 36 -3.63 -20.44 22.90
C ILE A 36 -4.42 -20.83 24.15
N ALA A 37 -5.33 -19.97 24.61
CA ALA A 37 -6.16 -20.24 25.78
C ALA A 37 -7.10 -21.45 25.58
N GLU A 38 -7.52 -21.70 24.34
CA GLU A 38 -8.30 -22.89 23.94
C GLU A 38 -7.45 -24.17 23.79
N GLY A 39 -6.13 -24.08 23.94
CA GLY A 39 -5.21 -25.21 23.74
C GLY A 39 -5.01 -25.59 22.27
N ALA A 40 -5.25 -24.66 21.33
CA ALA A 40 -5.11 -24.91 19.90
C ALA A 40 -3.65 -25.21 19.51
N PRO A 41 -3.40 -26.08 18.52
CA PRO A 41 -2.05 -26.37 18.04
C PRO A 41 -1.40 -25.15 17.35
N PRO A 42 -0.06 -25.07 17.27
CA PRO A 42 0.67 -23.92 16.71
C PRO A 42 0.21 -23.48 15.32
N ARG A 43 -0.10 -24.44 14.44
CA ARG A 43 -0.60 -24.18 13.08
C ARG A 43 -1.94 -23.44 13.10
N GLU A 44 -2.84 -23.83 14.00
CA GLU A 44 -4.16 -23.22 14.13
C GLU A 44 -4.06 -21.81 14.74
N ILE A 45 -3.17 -21.62 15.72
CA ILE A 45 -2.86 -20.29 16.28
C ILE A 45 -2.42 -19.33 15.17
N ALA A 46 -1.46 -19.75 14.34
CA ALA A 46 -0.97 -18.94 13.21
C ALA A 46 -2.09 -18.64 12.21
N LEU A 47 -2.90 -19.64 11.85
CA LEU A 47 -4.00 -19.50 10.91
C LEU A 47 -5.07 -18.52 11.42
N ARG A 48 -5.44 -18.59 12.71
CA ARG A 48 -6.40 -17.67 13.33
C ARG A 48 -5.86 -16.24 13.39
N ALA A 49 -4.59 -16.06 13.72
CA ALA A 49 -3.94 -14.75 13.72
C ALA A 49 -3.96 -14.09 12.33
N VAL A 50 -3.52 -14.84 11.30
CA VAL A 50 -3.51 -14.35 9.91
C VAL A 50 -4.93 -14.06 9.39
N ARG A 51 -5.89 -14.96 9.66
CA ARG A 51 -7.30 -14.73 9.29
C ARG A 51 -7.88 -13.50 9.97
N ALA A 52 -7.57 -13.27 11.24
CA ALA A 52 -8.04 -12.08 11.96
C ALA A 52 -7.47 -10.80 11.33
N ALA A 53 -6.18 -10.78 11.00
CA ALA A 53 -5.56 -9.66 10.30
C ALA A 53 -6.33 -9.30 9.03
N TYR A 54 -6.53 -10.27 8.13
CA TYR A 54 -7.24 -10.04 6.86
C TYR A 54 -8.74 -9.74 7.06
N THR A 55 -9.39 -10.38 8.02
CA THR A 55 -10.81 -10.11 8.31
C THR A 55 -11.00 -8.65 8.67
N TYR A 56 -10.15 -8.10 9.53
CA TYR A 56 -10.33 -6.74 10.05
C TYR A 56 -9.51 -5.68 9.32
N SER A 57 -8.85 -5.98 8.20
CA SER A 57 -8.01 -5.04 7.41
C SER A 57 -8.68 -3.76 6.92
N PHE A 58 -9.98 -3.55 7.12
CA PHE A 58 -10.67 -2.30 6.75
C PHE A 58 -10.13 -1.07 7.48
N TYR A 59 -9.46 -1.23 8.64
CA TYR A 59 -8.80 -0.10 9.28
C TYR A 59 -7.64 0.47 8.46
N TRP A 60 -7.03 -0.30 7.54
CA TRP A 60 -6.03 0.23 6.59
C TRP A 60 -6.63 1.38 5.79
N SER A 61 -7.84 1.20 5.28
CA SER A 61 -8.60 2.25 4.58
C SER A 61 -8.89 3.45 5.46
N ILE A 62 -9.23 3.24 6.73
CA ILE A 62 -9.47 4.34 7.68
C ILE A 62 -8.18 5.14 7.86
N LEU A 63 -7.05 4.47 8.13
CA LEU A 63 -5.77 5.13 8.33
C LEU A 63 -5.34 5.91 7.09
N GLN A 64 -5.31 5.28 5.91
CA GLN A 64 -4.86 5.96 4.70
C GLN A 64 -5.75 7.14 4.31
N VAL A 65 -7.08 7.01 4.45
CA VAL A 65 -8.00 8.12 4.19
C VAL A 65 -7.76 9.27 5.18
N CYS A 66 -7.65 8.97 6.48
CA CYS A 66 -7.41 9.99 7.50
C CYS A 66 -6.09 10.73 7.28
N PHE A 67 -4.98 10.01 7.11
CA PHE A 67 -3.67 10.60 6.89
C PHE A 67 -3.58 11.29 5.52
N GLY A 68 -4.20 10.73 4.48
CA GLY A 68 -4.23 11.30 3.14
C GLY A 68 -5.03 12.59 3.07
N LEU A 69 -6.21 12.65 3.70
CA LEU A 69 -6.98 13.90 3.80
C LEU A 69 -6.25 14.96 4.62
N TYR A 70 -5.57 14.55 5.70
CA TYR A 70 -4.75 15.47 6.49
C TYR A 70 -3.56 16.00 5.69
N ALA A 71 -2.84 15.14 4.97
CA ALA A 71 -1.75 15.52 4.07
C ALA A 71 -2.26 16.47 2.97
N ALA A 72 -3.38 16.15 2.31
CA ALA A 72 -4.01 17.02 1.32
C ALA A 72 -4.36 18.39 1.90
N LYS A 73 -4.91 18.45 3.12
CA LYS A 73 -5.20 19.72 3.82
C LYS A 73 -3.93 20.57 3.99
N LEU A 74 -2.81 19.97 4.40
CA LEU A 74 -1.52 20.65 4.52
C LEU A 74 -0.99 21.16 3.17
N MET A 75 -1.32 20.47 2.08
CA MET A 75 -0.95 20.85 0.71
C MET A 75 -1.88 21.89 0.07
N GLY A 76 -2.89 22.40 0.78
CA GLY A 76 -3.85 23.39 0.26
C GLY A 76 -5.26 22.85 -0.02
N GLY A 77 -5.56 21.65 0.48
CA GLY A 77 -6.88 21.07 0.52
C GLY A 77 -7.45 20.75 -0.86
N SER A 78 -8.74 21.07 -1.04
CA SER A 78 -9.50 20.70 -2.23
C SER A 78 -8.95 21.34 -3.52
N ARG A 79 -8.40 22.56 -3.45
CA ARG A 79 -7.76 23.21 -4.59
C ARG A 79 -6.55 22.40 -5.08
N TRP A 80 -5.66 22.01 -4.17
CA TRP A 80 -4.49 21.23 -4.51
C TRP A 80 -4.87 19.84 -5.06
N LEU A 81 -5.87 19.17 -4.45
CA LEU A 81 -6.35 17.89 -4.96
C LEU A 81 -6.87 18.01 -6.41
N ARG A 82 -7.66 19.05 -6.72
CA ARG A 82 -8.12 19.29 -8.10
C ARG A 82 -6.97 19.48 -9.07
N GLU A 83 -5.92 20.16 -8.65
CA GLU A 83 -4.70 20.32 -9.45
C GLU A 83 -3.99 18.98 -9.64
N GLN A 84 -3.86 18.14 -8.61
CA GLN A 84 -3.19 16.84 -8.74
C GLN A 84 -3.96 15.83 -9.60
N TYR A 85 -5.30 15.93 -9.64
CA TYR A 85 -6.21 15.02 -10.33
C TYR A 85 -6.88 15.64 -11.57
N VAL A 86 -6.11 16.38 -12.37
CA VAL A 86 -6.61 16.94 -13.64
C VAL A 86 -6.66 15.87 -14.75
N LEU A 87 -7.78 15.78 -15.47
CA LEU A 87 -7.94 14.84 -16.59
C LEU A 87 -6.95 15.08 -17.74
N SER A 88 -6.45 16.32 -17.88
CA SER A 88 -5.43 16.66 -18.87
C SER A 88 -4.11 15.91 -18.67
N ASP A 89 -3.82 15.38 -17.47
CA ASP A 89 -2.67 14.50 -17.24
C ASP A 89 -2.74 13.21 -18.10
N LEU A 90 -3.97 12.75 -18.39
CA LEU A 90 -4.21 11.60 -19.24
C LEU A 90 -4.46 12.02 -20.70
N THR A 91 -5.28 13.05 -20.93
CA THR A 91 -5.79 13.35 -22.28
C THR A 91 -4.84 14.17 -23.14
N ALA A 92 -3.90 14.94 -22.57
CA ALA A 92 -2.98 15.76 -23.36
C ALA A 92 -1.97 14.92 -24.16
N ARG A 93 -1.57 13.75 -23.64
CA ARG A 93 -0.65 12.80 -24.27
C ARG A 93 -1.08 11.36 -23.96
N PRO A 94 -2.20 10.89 -24.53
CA PRO A 94 -2.86 9.66 -24.11
C PRO A 94 -1.99 8.42 -24.26
N LEU A 95 -1.23 8.30 -25.35
CA LEU A 95 -0.32 7.17 -25.55
C LEU A 95 0.80 7.13 -24.51
N SER A 96 1.36 8.29 -24.17
CA SER A 96 2.42 8.37 -23.15
C SER A 96 1.89 8.13 -21.75
N ALA A 97 0.68 8.61 -21.44
CA ALA A 97 0.00 8.34 -20.18
C ALA A 97 -0.34 6.84 -20.05
N ALA A 98 -0.93 6.24 -21.07
CA ALA A 98 -1.22 4.81 -21.12
C ALA A 98 0.04 3.96 -20.98
N ALA A 99 1.11 4.26 -21.73
CA ALA A 99 2.38 3.55 -21.61
C ALA A 99 2.98 3.65 -20.20
N ALA A 100 2.92 4.82 -19.57
CA ALA A 100 3.40 4.99 -18.19
C ALA A 100 2.58 4.20 -17.18
N ILE A 101 1.25 4.24 -17.28
CA ILE A 101 0.33 3.48 -16.43
C ILE A 101 0.60 1.97 -16.59
N THR A 102 0.61 1.48 -17.84
CA THR A 102 0.86 0.07 -18.12
C THR A 102 2.22 -0.38 -17.61
N TRP A 103 3.27 0.43 -17.80
CA TRP A 103 4.59 0.11 -17.28
C TRP A 103 4.61 0.02 -15.75
N LEU A 104 3.98 0.96 -15.05
CA LEU A 104 3.88 0.95 -13.58
C LEU A 104 3.12 -0.27 -13.08
N VAL A 105 2.01 -0.63 -13.74
CA VAL A 105 1.23 -1.85 -13.41
C VAL A 105 2.07 -3.10 -13.61
N LEU A 106 2.67 -3.28 -14.80
CA LEU A 106 3.46 -4.47 -15.12
C LEU A 106 4.68 -4.61 -14.21
N LEU A 107 5.34 -3.51 -13.87
CA LEU A 107 6.45 -3.51 -12.91
C LEU A 107 5.96 -3.96 -11.52
N SER A 108 4.85 -3.39 -11.04
CA SER A 108 4.34 -3.68 -9.70
C SER A 108 3.89 -5.13 -9.59
N GLU A 109 3.08 -5.59 -10.55
CA GLU A 109 2.68 -7.00 -10.65
C GLU A 109 3.90 -7.92 -10.75
N GLY A 110 4.87 -7.61 -11.62
CA GLY A 110 6.07 -8.43 -11.78
C GLY A 110 6.87 -8.58 -10.47
N LEU A 111 7.03 -7.50 -9.71
CA LEU A 111 7.71 -7.53 -8.42
C LEU A 111 6.91 -8.30 -7.35
N ILE A 112 5.59 -8.11 -7.29
CA ILE A 112 4.71 -8.82 -6.36
C ILE A 112 4.71 -10.32 -6.68
N TRP A 113 4.54 -10.72 -7.95
CA TRP A 113 4.60 -12.13 -8.36
C TRP A 113 5.96 -12.76 -8.09
N ALA A 114 7.06 -12.04 -8.34
CA ALA A 114 8.40 -12.51 -8.01
C ALA A 114 8.56 -12.77 -6.51
N GLU A 115 8.02 -11.90 -5.66
CA GLU A 115 7.95 -12.11 -4.22
C GLU A 115 7.18 -13.38 -3.86
N GLN A 116 5.99 -13.58 -4.44
CA GLN A 116 5.17 -14.76 -4.14
C GLN A 116 5.88 -16.06 -4.55
N LEU A 117 6.58 -16.06 -5.68
CA LEU A 117 7.38 -17.22 -6.12
C LEU A 117 8.56 -17.50 -5.17
N ALA A 118 9.20 -16.45 -4.66
CA ALA A 118 10.27 -16.58 -3.67
C ALA A 118 9.73 -17.08 -2.32
N MET A 119 8.61 -16.52 -1.85
CA MET A 119 7.95 -16.94 -0.61
C MET A 119 7.48 -18.38 -0.69
N ALA A 120 7.00 -18.83 -1.86
CA ALA A 120 6.55 -20.21 -2.04
C ALA A 120 7.63 -21.26 -1.73
N GLN A 121 8.92 -20.92 -1.86
CA GLN A 121 10.02 -21.82 -1.49
C GLN A 121 10.04 -22.14 0.01
N LEU A 122 9.55 -21.23 0.86
CA LEU A 122 9.43 -21.44 2.31
C LEU A 122 8.29 -22.40 2.68
N TYR A 123 7.40 -22.70 1.72
CA TYR A 123 6.24 -23.58 1.89
C TYR A 123 6.38 -24.91 1.13
N GLY A 124 7.59 -25.27 0.72
CA GLY A 124 7.84 -26.48 -0.07
C GLY A 124 7.42 -26.37 -1.54
N GLY A 125 7.29 -25.14 -2.05
CA GLY A 125 6.92 -24.85 -3.43
C GLY A 125 5.54 -24.22 -3.58
N TRP A 126 5.16 -23.95 -4.83
CA TRP A 126 3.93 -23.23 -5.18
C TRP A 126 2.66 -23.92 -4.66
N GLU A 127 2.60 -25.25 -4.74
CA GLU A 127 1.43 -26.01 -4.27
C GLU A 127 1.22 -25.87 -2.76
N GLY A 128 2.30 -25.97 -1.97
CA GLY A 128 2.23 -25.82 -0.51
C GLY A 128 1.84 -24.40 -0.10
N TYR A 129 2.40 -23.39 -0.78
CA TYR A 129 2.03 -21.99 -0.58
C TYR A 129 0.54 -21.75 -0.87
N MET A 130 0.05 -22.20 -2.02
CA MET A 130 -1.35 -22.03 -2.41
C MET A 130 -2.30 -22.87 -1.56
N ALA A 131 -1.87 -24.02 -1.03
CA ALA A 131 -2.67 -24.80 -0.08
C ALA A 131 -2.86 -24.03 1.24
N PHE A 132 -1.78 -23.47 1.80
CA PHE A 132 -1.85 -22.63 2.99
C PHE A 132 -2.73 -21.39 2.76
N TRP A 133 -2.51 -20.69 1.65
CA TRP A 133 -3.27 -19.48 1.33
C TRP A 133 -4.77 -19.75 1.13
N ARG A 134 -5.14 -20.83 0.42
CA ARG A 134 -6.55 -21.24 0.29
C ARG A 134 -7.19 -21.52 1.65
N GLU A 135 -6.45 -22.10 2.58
CA GLU A 135 -6.95 -22.34 3.93
C GLU A 135 -7.17 -21.04 4.71
N VAL A 136 -6.27 -20.06 4.58
CA VAL A 136 -6.49 -18.71 5.13
C VAL A 136 -7.76 -18.11 4.54
N VAL A 137 -7.84 -17.98 3.21
CA VAL A 137 -8.93 -17.30 2.49
C VAL A 137 -10.29 -17.98 2.71
N LYS A 138 -10.33 -19.32 2.86
CA LYS A 138 -11.57 -20.04 3.19
C LYS A 138 -12.20 -19.55 4.49
N GLY A 139 -11.40 -19.12 5.47
CA GLY A 139 -11.86 -18.61 6.75
C GLY A 139 -12.12 -17.10 6.78
N VAL A 140 -11.84 -16.36 5.71
CA VAL A 140 -12.11 -14.92 5.63
C VAL A 140 -13.57 -14.71 5.20
N PRO A 141 -14.35 -13.85 5.88
CA PRO A 141 -15.73 -13.55 5.50
C PRO A 141 -15.84 -12.90 4.11
N LEU A 142 -16.96 -13.12 3.42
CA LEU A 142 -17.21 -12.56 2.08
C LEU A 142 -17.08 -11.03 2.04
N TRP A 143 -17.59 -10.33 3.06
CA TRP A 143 -17.53 -8.86 3.11
C TRP A 143 -16.08 -8.34 3.13
N SER A 144 -15.17 -9.06 3.79
CA SER A 144 -13.74 -8.69 3.86
C SER A 144 -13.04 -8.95 2.51
N LYS A 145 -13.39 -10.05 1.83
CA LYS A 145 -12.92 -10.29 0.45
C LYS A 145 -13.39 -9.21 -0.52
N LEU A 146 -14.67 -8.83 -0.44
CA LEU A 146 -15.21 -7.74 -1.25
C LEU A 146 -14.56 -6.40 -0.92
N TYR A 147 -14.26 -6.14 0.35
CA TYR A 147 -13.46 -4.99 0.76
C TYR A 147 -12.11 -4.96 0.04
N PHE A 148 -11.37 -6.07 0.01
CA PHE A 148 -10.07 -6.15 -0.65
C PHE A 148 -10.11 -5.90 -2.15
N VAL A 149 -11.18 -6.32 -2.84
CA VAL A 149 -11.27 -6.16 -4.30
C VAL A 149 -11.88 -4.81 -4.69
N CYS A 150 -12.78 -4.25 -3.88
CA CYS A 150 -13.57 -3.08 -4.28
C CYS A 150 -13.18 -1.78 -3.56
N VAL A 151 -12.80 -1.85 -2.29
CA VAL A 151 -12.64 -0.65 -1.43
C VAL A 151 -11.16 -0.36 -1.16
N ALA A 152 -10.40 -1.38 -0.78
CA ALA A 152 -8.97 -1.26 -0.50
C ALA A 152 -8.20 -0.65 -1.69
N PRO A 153 -8.39 -1.09 -2.95
CA PRO A 153 -7.64 -0.55 -4.09
C PRO A 153 -7.91 0.93 -4.32
N LEU A 154 -9.17 1.34 -4.19
CA LEU A 154 -9.58 2.73 -4.43
C LEU A 154 -9.02 3.66 -3.38
N THR A 155 -9.13 3.26 -2.11
CA THR A 155 -8.64 4.08 -1.01
C THR A 155 -7.12 4.07 -0.95
N ALA A 156 -6.46 2.94 -1.23
CA ALA A 156 -5.01 2.85 -1.24
C ALA A 156 -4.43 3.63 -2.42
N GLY A 157 -4.83 3.27 -3.64
CA GLY A 157 -4.33 3.90 -4.85
C GLY A 157 -4.55 5.41 -4.93
N VAL A 158 -5.52 5.98 -4.21
CA VAL A 158 -5.67 7.43 -4.09
C VAL A 158 -4.87 8.00 -2.92
N PHE A 159 -5.15 7.55 -1.70
CA PHE A 159 -4.65 8.26 -0.52
C PHE A 159 -3.19 7.95 -0.22
N GLU A 160 -2.69 6.77 -0.58
CA GLU A 160 -1.26 6.48 -0.48
C GLU A 160 -0.44 7.34 -1.46
N GLU A 161 -0.95 7.56 -2.67
CA GLU A 161 -0.32 8.48 -3.62
C GLU A 161 -0.31 9.93 -3.09
N VAL A 162 -1.38 10.35 -2.42
CA VAL A 162 -1.43 11.66 -1.74
C VAL A 162 -0.40 11.76 -0.62
N ILE A 163 -0.28 10.75 0.25
CA ILE A 163 0.63 10.77 1.42
C ILE A 163 2.08 10.75 0.96
N TRP A 164 2.47 9.73 0.20
CA TRP A 164 3.87 9.48 -0.06
C TRP A 164 4.39 10.27 -1.26
N ARG A 165 3.61 10.44 -2.34
CA ARG A 165 4.07 11.12 -3.55
C ARG A 165 3.77 12.60 -3.45
N GLY A 166 2.48 12.94 -3.38
CA GLY A 166 2.01 14.33 -3.35
C GLY A 166 2.58 15.14 -2.19
N PHE A 167 2.40 14.67 -0.96
CA PHE A 167 2.93 15.33 0.23
C PHE A 167 4.41 14.97 0.45
N GLY A 168 4.75 13.68 0.47
CA GLY A 168 6.08 13.21 0.86
C GLY A 168 7.20 13.73 -0.02
N VAL A 169 7.16 13.49 -1.33
CA VAL A 169 8.21 13.96 -2.25
C VAL A 169 8.29 15.49 -2.22
N THR A 170 7.17 16.19 -2.37
CA THR A 170 7.15 17.66 -2.43
C THR A 170 7.68 18.31 -1.16
N GLN A 171 7.27 17.84 0.02
CA GLN A 171 7.74 18.44 1.27
C GLN A 171 9.20 18.07 1.57
N LEU A 172 9.67 16.87 1.22
CA LEU A 172 11.06 16.48 1.39
C LEU A 172 12.00 17.27 0.47
N GLU A 173 11.57 17.61 -0.75
CA GLU A 173 12.36 18.42 -1.69
C GLU A 173 12.66 19.84 -1.17
N GLY A 174 11.84 20.38 -0.28
CA GLY A 174 12.17 21.65 0.38
C GLY A 174 13.29 21.54 1.43
N HIS A 175 13.78 20.33 1.73
CA HIS A 175 14.87 20.07 2.68
C HIS A 175 16.06 19.32 2.06
N THR A 176 15.91 18.75 0.86
CA THR A 176 16.92 17.95 0.19
C THR A 176 16.67 17.91 -1.33
N ASN A 177 17.57 17.30 -2.10
CA ASN A 177 17.33 17.08 -3.53
C ASN A 177 16.25 16.02 -3.81
N THR A 178 15.69 16.05 -5.02
CA THR A 178 14.65 15.13 -5.50
C THR A 178 14.99 13.66 -5.34
N GLN A 179 16.24 13.25 -5.60
CA GLN A 179 16.64 11.84 -5.50
C GLN A 179 16.54 11.34 -4.06
N ARG A 180 17.03 12.12 -3.11
CA ARG A 180 16.93 11.81 -1.68
C ARG A 180 15.49 11.89 -1.17
N ALA A 181 14.71 12.84 -1.69
CA ALA A 181 13.28 12.94 -1.37
C ALA A 181 12.54 11.67 -1.78
N VAL A 182 12.74 11.19 -3.02
CA VAL A 182 12.18 9.94 -3.52
C VAL A 182 12.66 8.73 -2.71
N LEU A 183 13.96 8.66 -2.40
CA LEU A 183 14.51 7.56 -1.60
C LEU A 183 13.85 7.47 -0.21
N LEU A 184 13.74 8.60 0.50
CA LEU A 184 13.15 8.65 1.84
C LEU A 184 11.64 8.39 1.82
N GLN A 185 10.93 8.92 0.82
CA GLN A 185 9.51 8.62 0.61
C GLN A 185 9.30 7.12 0.35
N ALA A 186 10.11 6.50 -0.50
CA ALA A 186 9.99 5.09 -0.83
C ALA A 186 10.27 4.22 0.39
N ALA A 187 11.26 4.60 1.22
CA ALA A 187 11.55 3.92 2.48
C ALA A 187 10.36 3.99 3.44
N ALA A 188 9.73 5.17 3.60
CA ALA A 188 8.53 5.31 4.42
C ALA A 188 7.36 4.45 3.90
N PHE A 189 7.20 4.37 2.57
CA PHE A 189 6.19 3.53 1.92
C PHE A 189 6.45 2.03 2.12
N GLY A 190 7.70 1.59 2.04
CA GLY A 190 8.07 0.21 2.38
C GLY A 190 7.73 -0.13 3.83
N VAL A 191 8.10 0.75 4.77
CA VAL A 191 7.84 0.54 6.21
C VAL A 191 6.33 0.53 6.54
N TRP A 192 5.50 1.24 5.77
CA TRP A 192 4.03 1.16 5.90
C TRP A 192 3.49 -0.27 5.74
N HIS A 193 4.17 -1.11 4.95
CA HIS A 193 3.83 -2.51 4.73
C HIS A 193 4.41 -3.47 5.78
N GLY A 194 4.99 -2.93 6.86
CA GLY A 194 5.56 -3.69 7.98
C GLY A 194 7.04 -4.06 7.78
N LEU A 195 7.52 -5.02 8.59
CA LEU A 195 8.87 -5.58 8.49
C LEU A 195 8.79 -6.97 7.87
N SER A 196 8.62 -7.02 6.56
CA SER A 196 8.41 -8.24 5.77
C SER A 196 9.18 -8.18 4.44
N PRO A 197 9.35 -9.30 3.72
CA PRO A 197 9.84 -9.29 2.34
C PRO A 197 9.05 -8.31 1.45
N HIS A 198 7.75 -8.19 1.70
CA HIS A 198 6.87 -7.27 0.99
C HIS A 198 7.26 -5.80 1.18
N ALA A 199 7.86 -5.43 2.32
CA ALA A 199 8.35 -4.07 2.54
C ALA A 199 9.46 -3.67 1.56
N LEU A 200 10.31 -4.62 1.15
CA LEU A 200 11.33 -4.39 0.14
C LEU A 200 10.70 -4.21 -1.25
N VAL A 201 9.71 -5.03 -1.59
CA VAL A 201 8.96 -4.92 -2.85
C VAL A 201 8.23 -3.59 -2.93
N ALA A 202 7.50 -3.23 -1.86
CA ALA A 202 6.83 -1.95 -1.73
C ALA A 202 7.82 -0.78 -1.82
N PHE A 203 9.02 -0.87 -1.22
CA PHE A 203 10.08 0.12 -1.40
C PHE A 203 10.48 0.30 -2.88
N LEU A 204 10.70 -0.79 -3.62
CA LEU A 204 11.08 -0.74 -5.04
C LEU A 204 9.95 -0.14 -5.91
N ILE A 205 8.70 -0.52 -5.66
CA ILE A 205 7.53 0.10 -6.29
C ILE A 205 7.46 1.58 -5.94
N GLY A 206 7.67 1.92 -4.67
CA GLY A 206 7.71 3.29 -4.16
C GLY A 206 8.78 4.15 -4.86
N LEU A 207 9.95 3.58 -5.17
CA LEU A 207 10.98 4.29 -5.96
C LEU A 207 10.49 4.59 -7.38
N ALA A 208 9.88 3.62 -8.05
CA ALA A 208 9.38 3.79 -9.41
C ALA A 208 8.26 4.85 -9.48
N TYR A 209 7.29 4.77 -8.57
CA TYR A 209 6.19 5.74 -8.48
C TYR A 209 6.68 7.12 -8.03
N GLY A 210 7.61 7.18 -7.07
CA GLY A 210 8.22 8.44 -6.64
C GLY A 210 8.97 9.14 -7.76
N TYR A 211 9.72 8.39 -8.57
CA TYR A 211 10.39 8.91 -9.76
C TYR A 211 9.40 9.38 -10.83
N ALA A 212 8.33 8.61 -11.08
CA ALA A 212 7.26 9.00 -11.99
C ALA A 212 6.59 10.31 -11.55
N TYR A 213 6.30 10.44 -10.24
CA TYR A 213 5.75 11.64 -9.66
C TYR A 213 6.69 12.84 -9.81
N ALA A 214 7.99 12.67 -9.50
CA ALA A 214 8.97 13.74 -9.60
C ALA A 214 9.05 14.36 -11.01
N LYS A 215 8.79 13.56 -12.05
CA LYS A 215 8.70 14.03 -13.44
C LYS A 215 7.36 14.65 -13.81
N ARG A 216 6.24 14.03 -13.39
CA ARG A 216 4.89 14.42 -13.86
C ARG A 216 4.22 15.49 -13.00
N ARG A 217 4.50 15.50 -11.69
CA ARG A 217 3.89 16.38 -10.68
C ARG A 217 2.36 16.36 -10.67
N ARG A 218 1.80 15.19 -10.99
CA ARG A 218 0.37 14.86 -11.00
C ARG A 218 0.19 13.47 -10.41
N LEU A 219 -0.95 13.24 -9.77
CA LEU A 219 -1.25 11.98 -9.09
C LEU A 219 -2.21 11.09 -9.89
N LEU A 220 -3.00 11.64 -10.81
CA LEU A 220 -4.05 10.87 -11.50
C LEU A 220 -3.51 9.60 -12.18
N ALA A 221 -2.49 9.71 -13.03
CA ALA A 221 -1.92 8.54 -13.71
C ALA A 221 -1.33 7.52 -12.71
N LEU A 222 -0.70 7.98 -11.64
CA LEU A 222 -0.12 7.12 -10.61
C LEU A 222 -1.21 6.38 -9.84
N SER A 223 -2.25 7.10 -9.40
CA SER A 223 -3.39 6.50 -8.71
C SER A 223 -4.12 5.49 -9.58
N VAL A 224 -4.29 5.75 -10.88
CA VAL A 224 -4.89 4.77 -11.80
C VAL A 224 -4.05 3.50 -11.88
N ALA A 225 -2.72 3.62 -12.02
CA ALA A 225 -1.83 2.47 -12.05
C ALA A 225 -1.85 1.67 -10.73
N HIS A 226 -1.86 2.37 -9.59
CA HIS A 226 -1.91 1.76 -8.28
C HIS A 226 -3.23 1.02 -8.06
N VAL A 227 -4.38 1.68 -8.29
CA VAL A 227 -5.71 1.05 -8.21
C VAL A 227 -5.77 -0.20 -9.10
N ALA A 228 -5.26 -0.12 -10.33
CA ALA A 228 -5.28 -1.26 -11.24
C ALA A 228 -4.44 -2.44 -10.73
N THR A 229 -3.25 -2.16 -10.19
CA THR A 229 -2.37 -3.17 -9.58
C THR A 229 -3.09 -3.85 -8.41
N ASP A 230 -3.64 -3.07 -7.48
CA ASP A 230 -4.31 -3.60 -6.30
C ASP A 230 -5.55 -4.42 -6.66
N VAL A 231 -6.37 -3.95 -7.61
CA VAL A 231 -7.53 -4.71 -8.08
C VAL A 231 -7.10 -6.07 -8.63
N VAL A 232 -6.06 -6.12 -9.46
CA VAL A 232 -5.55 -7.37 -10.05
C VAL A 232 -4.98 -8.28 -8.95
N GLY A 233 -4.07 -7.78 -8.12
CA GLY A 233 -3.47 -8.53 -7.03
C GLY A 233 -4.49 -9.07 -6.03
N PHE A 234 -5.41 -8.22 -5.54
CA PHE A 234 -6.43 -8.66 -4.58
C PHE A 234 -7.48 -9.57 -5.19
N TYR A 235 -7.83 -9.40 -6.46
CA TYR A 235 -8.71 -10.33 -7.17
C TYR A 235 -8.11 -11.74 -7.16
N PHE A 236 -6.86 -11.89 -7.62
CA PHE A 236 -6.19 -13.19 -7.62
C PHE A 236 -5.96 -13.74 -6.21
N ALA A 237 -5.69 -12.89 -5.23
CA ALA A 237 -5.47 -13.33 -3.86
C ALA A 237 -6.76 -13.82 -3.18
N PHE A 238 -7.90 -13.16 -3.36
CA PHE A 238 -9.09 -13.43 -2.55
C PHE A 238 -10.25 -14.11 -3.29
N THR A 239 -10.20 -14.16 -4.62
CA THR A 239 -11.33 -14.62 -5.44
C THR A 239 -11.00 -15.67 -6.50
N ALA A 240 -9.73 -15.82 -6.90
CA ALA A 240 -9.29 -16.89 -7.79
C ALA A 240 -9.00 -18.20 -7.04
#